data_AF-A0AAJ0FEY5-F1
#
_entry.id   AF-A0AAJ0FEY5-F1
#
_cell.length_a   1.000
_cell.length_b   1.000
_cell.length_c   1.000
_cell.angle_alpha   90.00
_cell.angle_beta   90.00
_cell.angle_gamma   90.00
#
_symmetry.space_group_name_H-M   'P 1'
#
loop_
_entity.id
_entity.type
_entity.pdbx_description
1 polymer ?
#
loop_
_entity_poly.entity_id
_entity_poly.type
_entity_poly.pdbx_seq_one_letter_code
_entity_poly.pdbx_strand_id
1 'polypeptide(L)' 'MAPLQVYSSALVFAAERSVIRRTFEGDMPRWITNIPIAELDWSLCLQTLTGHDGSVHSVAFSTDGSRLASGSNDATVKI' A
#
# COMPACT_ATOMS: atom_id res chain seq x y z
N MET A 1 -22.67 2.27 -14.83
CA MET A 1 -21.57 1.65 -15.60
C MET A 1 -20.27 2.35 -15.22
N ALA A 2 -19.45 1.75 -14.37
CA ALA A 2 -18.11 2.26 -14.06
C ALA A 2 -17.05 1.12 -13.96
N PRO A 3 -16.89 0.23 -14.96
CA PRO A 3 -15.86 -0.82 -14.84
C PRO A 3 -14.47 -0.36 -15.31
N LEU A 4 -14.36 0.61 -16.24
CA LEU A 4 -13.06 0.97 -16.83
C LEU A 4 -12.22 1.94 -15.97
N GLN A 5 -12.85 2.94 -15.35
CA GLN A 5 -12.14 3.95 -14.56
C GLN A 5 -11.42 3.36 -13.34
N VAL A 6 -12.06 2.40 -12.66
CA VAL A 6 -11.47 1.70 -11.51
C VAL A 6 -10.24 0.88 -11.93
N TYR A 7 -10.30 0.28 -13.12
CA TYR A 7 -9.21 -0.51 -13.68
C TYR A 7 -7.98 0.37 -14.01
N SER A 8 -8.20 1.52 -14.65
CA SER A 8 -7.11 2.46 -14.96
C SER A 8 -6.46 3.05 -13.71
N SER A 9 -7.21 3.28 -12.62
CA SER A 9 -6.61 3.72 -11.36
C SER A 9 -5.72 2.64 -10.73
N ALA A 10 -6.12 1.37 -10.77
CA ALA A 10 -5.34 0.27 -10.19
C ALA A 10 -4.00 0.04 -10.92
N LEU A 11 -3.96 0.27 -12.23
CA LEU A 11 -2.74 0.17 -13.04
C LEU A 11 -1.65 1.17 -12.66
N VAL A 12 -2.06 2.38 -12.29
CA VAL A 12 -1.14 3.47 -11.92
C VAL A 12 -0.42 3.16 -10.62
N PHE A 13 -1.06 2.41 -9.72
CA PHE A 13 -0.50 1.98 -8.43
C PHE A 13 0.19 0.61 -8.51
N ALA A 14 0.20 -0.06 -9.67
CA ALA A 14 0.92 -1.31 -9.82
C ALA A 14 2.43 -1.07 -9.82
N ALA A 15 3.17 -1.86 -9.04
CA ALA A 15 4.63 -1.82 -8.98
C ALA A 15 5.26 -1.94 -10.38
N GLU A 16 6.35 -1.20 -10.63
CA GLU A 16 6.90 -1.01 -11.97
C GLU A 16 7.36 -2.32 -12.64
N ARG A 17 7.79 -3.32 -11.87
CA ARG A 17 8.24 -4.61 -12.39
C ARG A 17 7.19 -5.72 -12.29
N SER A 18 6.03 -5.41 -11.72
CA SER A 18 4.94 -6.36 -11.58
C SER A 18 4.49 -6.89 -12.95
N VAL A 19 4.02 -8.14 -12.98
CA VAL A 19 3.43 -8.75 -14.19
C VAL A 19 2.29 -7.87 -14.72
N ILE A 20 1.50 -7.27 -13.84
CA ILE A 20 0.39 -6.37 -14.22
C ILE A 20 0.93 -5.16 -15.01
N ARG A 21 2.00 -4.52 -14.53
CA ARG A 21 2.60 -3.36 -15.21
C ARG A 21 3.13 -3.73 -16.60
N ARG A 22 3.77 -4.89 -16.73
CA ARG A 22 4.27 -5.40 -18.03
C ARG A 22 3.14 -5.78 -18.99
N THR A 23 2.08 -6.40 -18.50
CA THR A 23 0.97 -6.86 -19.34
C THR A 23 0.17 -5.69 -19.92
N PHE A 24 0.03 -4.61 -19.16
CA PHE A 24 -0.85 -3.48 -19.51
C PHE A 24 -0.09 -2.18 -19.78
N GLU A 25 1.22 -2.26 -20.07
CA GLU A 25 2.06 -1.10 -20.41
C GLU A 25 1.50 -0.32 -21.61
N GLY A 26 0.97 -1.03 -22.61
CA GLY A 26 0.33 -0.42 -23.79
C GLY A 26 -1.02 0.24 -23.53
N ASP A 27 -1.70 -0.13 -22.43
CA ASP A 27 -3.00 0.40 -22.03
C ASP A 27 -2.87 1.53 -21.00
N MET A 28 -1.64 1.96 -20.70
CA MET A 28 -1.37 3.02 -19.73
C MET A 28 -2.01 4.34 -20.20
N PRO A 29 -2.86 4.99 -19.37
CA PRO A 29 -3.55 6.19 -19.80
C PRO A 29 -2.57 7.36 -19.99
N ARG A 30 -2.46 7.88 -21.20
CA ARG A 30 -1.55 9.00 -21.54
C ARG A 30 -1.86 10.32 -20.82
N TRP A 31 -3.06 10.46 -20.27
CA TRP A 31 -3.49 11.65 -19.52
C TRP A 31 -2.95 11.67 -18.07
N ILE A 32 -2.36 10.57 -17.60
CA ILE A 32 -1.69 10.50 -16.30
C ILE A 32 -0.21 10.76 -16.52
N THR A 33 0.18 12.02 -16.41
CA THR A 33 1.57 12.46 -16.61
C THR A 33 2.41 12.37 -15.34
N ASN A 34 1.75 12.45 -14.17
CA ASN A 34 2.37 12.24 -12.86
C ASN A 34 2.12 10.81 -12.41
N ILE A 35 2.92 9.89 -12.91
CA ILE A 35 2.94 8.53 -12.39
C ILE A 35 3.59 8.62 -11.01
N PRO A 36 2.90 8.24 -9.92
CA PRO A 36 3.54 8.14 -8.62
C PRO A 36 4.70 7.17 -8.75
N ILE A 37 5.85 7.49 -8.14
CA ILE A 37 6.97 6.55 -8.07
C ILE A 37 6.47 5.37 -7.24
N ALA A 38 5.90 4.38 -7.91
CA ALA A 38 5.53 3.12 -7.31
C ALA A 38 6.84 2.37 -7.06
N GLU A 39 6.92 1.69 -5.92
CA GLU A 39 8.09 0.87 -5.62
C GLU A 39 8.33 -0.13 -6.75
N LEU A 40 9.63 -0.37 -7.04
CA LEU A 40 10.07 -1.20 -8.17
C LEU A 40 9.38 -2.57 -8.16
N ASP A 41 9.16 -3.10 -6.98
CA ASP A 41 8.40 -4.31 -6.72
C ASP A 41 7.35 -4.02 -5.64
N TRP A 42 6.30 -4.84 -5.56
CA TRP A 42 5.42 -4.81 -4.39
C TRP A 42 6.27 -5.16 -3.18
N SER A 43 6.62 -4.18 -2.34
CA SER A 43 7.37 -4.46 -1.13
C SER A 43 6.52 -5.38 -0.25
N LEU A 44 6.99 -6.61 -0.06
CA LEU A 44 6.29 -7.60 0.75
C LEU A 44 6.16 -7.14 2.22
N CYS A 45 7.06 -6.25 2.65
CA CYS A 45 7.04 -5.59 3.95
C CYS A 45 7.78 -4.24 3.84
N LEU A 46 7.03 -3.13 3.92
CA LEU A 46 7.61 -1.77 3.91
C LEU A 46 8.40 -1.48 5.18
N GLN A 47 7.86 -1.92 6.32
CA GLN A 47 8.42 -1.67 7.63
C GLN A 47 7.87 -2.69 8.64
N THR A 48 8.77 -3.26 9.44
CA THR A 48 8.38 -4.09 10.58
C THR A 48 8.40 -3.24 11.83
N LEU A 49 7.24 -3.08 12.47
CA LEU A 49 7.12 -2.42 13.77
C LEU A 49 7.39 -3.46 14.87
N THR A 50 8.45 -3.24 15.65
CA THR A 50 8.89 -4.15 16.71
C THR A 50 8.68 -3.55 18.09
N GLY A 51 8.72 -4.40 19.11
CA GLY A 51 8.75 -3.99 20.51
C GLY A 51 7.57 -4.45 21.34
N HIS A 52 6.56 -5.09 20.74
CA HIS A 52 5.57 -5.85 21.49
C HIS A 52 6.14 -7.22 21.87
N ASP A 53 5.95 -7.60 23.12
CA ASP A 53 6.41 -8.89 23.67
C ASP A 53 5.31 -9.97 23.57
N GLY A 54 4.11 -9.58 23.13
CA GLY A 54 2.96 -10.45 22.92
C GLY A 54 2.32 -10.28 21.54
N SER A 55 1.31 -11.12 21.26
CA SER A 55 0.54 -11.04 20.03
C SER A 55 -0.19 -9.70 19.92
N VAL A 56 -0.02 -9.02 18.78
CA VAL A 56 -0.78 -7.82 18.43
C VAL A 56 -2.17 -8.24 17.98
N HIS A 57 -3.21 -7.67 18.59
CA HIS A 57 -4.61 -8.00 18.31
C HIS A 57 -5.36 -6.87 17.61
N SER A 58 -4.84 -5.65 17.64
CA SER A 58 -5.49 -4.49 17.04
C SER A 58 -4.47 -3.49 16.50
N VAL A 59 -4.84 -2.84 15.39
CA VAL A 59 -4.10 -1.74 14.76
C VAL A 59 -5.06 -0.64 14.34
N ALA A 60 -4.65 0.62 14.50
CA ALA A 60 -5.43 1.79 14.10
C ALA A 60 -4.51 2.85 13.48
N PHE A 61 -4.90 3.41 12.33
CA PHE A 61 -4.16 4.47 11.65
C PHE A 61 -4.77 5.84 11.99
N SER A 62 -3.92 6.86 12.10
CA SER A 62 -4.40 8.23 12.11
C SER A 62 -4.96 8.62 10.74
N THR A 63 -5.93 9.52 10.72
CA THR A 63 -6.58 9.98 9.47
C THR A 63 -5.63 10.66 8.50
N ASP A 64 -4.53 11.23 9.01
CA ASP A 64 -3.46 11.86 8.22
C ASP A 64 -2.34 10.87 7.83
N GLY A 65 -2.43 9.60 8.26
CA GLY A 65 -1.42 8.57 7.99
C GLY A 65 -0.07 8.79 8.68
N SER A 66 0.05 9.79 9.58
CA SER A 66 1.31 10.13 10.25
C SER A 66 1.66 9.19 11.40
N ARG A 67 0.68 8.45 11.92
CA ARG A 67 0.82 7.59 13.12
C ARG A 67 0.01 6.32 12.97
N LEU A 68 0.47 5.26 13.63
CA LEU A 68 -0.27 4.01 13.78
C LEU A 68 -0.21 3.57 15.23
N ALA A 69 -1.36 3.30 15.85
CA ALA A 69 -1.42 2.66 17.15
C ALA A 69 -1.55 1.13 17.00
N SER A 70 -0.80 0.37 17.79
CA SER A 70 -0.90 -1.09 17.90
C SER A 70 -1.16 -1.52 19.34
N GLY A 71 -2.10 -2.45 19.54
CA GLY A 71 -2.46 -3.02 20.83
C GLY A 71 -2.13 -4.51 20.92
N SER A 72 -1.50 -4.92 22.03
CA SER A 72 -0.95 -6.27 22.20
C SER A 72 -1.39 -6.94 23.50
N ASN A 73 -1.27 -8.27 23.55
CA ASN A 73 -1.46 -9.08 24.76
C ASN A 73 -0.41 -8.81 25.85
N ASP A 74 0.65 -8.05 25.56
CA ASP A 74 1.62 -7.57 26.56
C ASP A 74 1.09 -6.42 27.44
N ALA A 75 -0.22 -6.12 27.35
CA ALA A 75 -0.89 -5.03 28.06
C ALA A 75 -0.36 -3.63 27.71
N THR A 76 0.32 -3.47 26.58
CA THR A 76 0.81 -2.17 26.08
C THR A 76 0.15 -1.75 24.77
N VAL A 77 0.15 -0.43 24.56
CA VAL A 77 -0.16 0.20 23.28
C VAL A 77 1.07 0.93 22.79
N LYS A 78 1.44 0.76 21.51
CA LYS A 78 2.53 1.49 20.86
C LYS A 78 1.98 2.37 19.74
N ILE A 79 2.67 3.46 19.43
CA ILE A 79 2.30 4.47 18.41
C ILE A 79 3.48 4.68 17.46
#